data_AF-A0AAW0TMS1-F1
#
_entry.id   AF-A0AAW0TMS1-F1
#
_cell.length_a   1.000
_cell.length_b   1.000
_cell.length_c   1.000
_cell.angle_alpha   90.00
_cell.angle_beta   90.00
_cell.angle_gamma   90.00
#
_symmetry.space_group_name_H-M   'P 1'
#
loop_
_entity.id
_entity.type
_entity.pdbx_description
1 polymer ?
#
loop_
_entity_poly.entity_id
_entity_poly.type
_entity_poly.pdbx_seq_one_letter_code
_entity_poly.pdbx_strand_id
1 'polypeptide(L)'
;MSVVVGDDLVPRLSLNSLHDLRHKIKCVLDTCPQPKYRVLAQGCWYMLFGISTSSLHSANSVDSPTQDRPLLEGSGSTYTYESVDDVQVMFSEPDSQRPHIPRHTETPLFLPGRVLYCFPSLPEEDRLEGSVGEWEFTWSETKEFSQILISPFMMRHHLPPVVMAALRDAADQAADPT
;
A
#
# COMPACT_ATOMS: atom_id res chain seq x y z
N MET A 1 15.35 -17.66 8.30
CA MET A 1 14.60 -17.46 7.04
C MET A 1 13.36 -16.67 7.43
N SER A 2 13.09 -15.58 6.71
CA SER A 2 11.89 -14.76 6.87
C SER A 2 11.00 -14.92 5.65
N VAL A 3 9.69 -14.79 5.81
CA VAL A 3 8.71 -14.90 4.72
C VAL A 3 7.95 -13.59 4.65
N VAL A 4 7.83 -13.03 3.46
CA VAL A 4 7.07 -11.79 3.21
C VAL A 4 6.06 -12.06 2.11
N VAL A 5 4.81 -11.65 2.31
CA VAL A 5 3.71 -11.90 1.38
C VAL A 5 3.22 -10.57 0.79
N GLY A 6 3.31 -10.39 -0.52
CA GLY A 6 2.90 -9.18 -1.24
C GLY A 6 3.29 -7.87 -0.55
N ASP A 7 2.32 -6.97 -0.44
CA ASP A 7 2.49 -5.64 0.18
C ASP A 7 2.48 -5.63 1.71
N ASP A 8 2.81 -6.74 2.38
CA ASP A 8 2.74 -6.83 3.84
C ASP A 8 3.44 -5.65 4.56
N LEU A 9 2.66 -4.98 5.41
CA LEU A 9 3.10 -3.85 6.23
C LEU A 9 4.16 -4.26 7.27
N VAL A 10 3.99 -5.39 7.96
CA VAL A 10 4.79 -5.76 9.14
C VAL A 10 6.31 -5.76 8.89
N PRO A 11 6.83 -6.45 7.85
CA PRO A 11 8.27 -6.45 7.57
C PRO A 11 8.80 -5.07 7.17
N ARG A 12 7.92 -4.16 6.74
CA ARG A 12 8.23 -2.81 6.26
C ARG A 12 8.13 -1.73 7.33
N LEU A 13 7.70 -2.10 8.54
CA LEU A 13 7.58 -1.18 9.68
C LEU A 13 8.96 -0.88 10.28
N SER A 14 9.38 0.37 10.12
CA SER A 14 10.49 0.97 10.85
C SER A 14 10.06 2.36 11.32
N LEU A 15 10.79 2.96 12.26
CA LEU A 15 10.42 4.31 12.69
C LEU A 15 10.52 5.32 11.54
N ASN A 16 11.52 5.16 10.68
CA ASN A 16 11.73 6.03 9.51
C ASN A 16 10.56 5.88 8.53
N SER A 17 10.17 4.65 8.18
CA SER A 17 9.04 4.43 7.26
C SER A 17 7.69 4.86 7.85
N LEU A 18 7.48 4.70 9.16
CA LEU A 18 6.28 5.19 9.85
C LEU A 18 6.21 6.72 9.86
N HIS A 19 7.35 7.38 10.02
CA HIS A 19 7.44 8.82 10.00
C HIS A 19 7.09 9.39 8.61
N ASP A 20 7.64 8.77 7.56
CA ASP A 20 7.30 9.11 6.18
C ASP A 20 5.82 8.87 5.90
N LEU A 21 5.27 7.72 6.35
CA LEU A 21 3.85 7.41 6.23
C LEU A 21 2.98 8.46 6.93
N ARG A 22 3.31 8.84 8.17
CA ARG A 22 2.59 9.88 8.92
C ARG A 22 2.58 11.20 8.16
N HIS A 23 3.72 11.60 7.61
CA HIS A 23 3.83 12.84 6.85
C HIS A 23 2.97 12.80 5.58
N LYS A 24 3.06 11.70 4.81
CA LYS A 24 2.22 11.47 3.61
C LYS A 24 0.73 11.51 3.94
N ILE A 25 0.29 10.79 4.98
CA ILE A 25 -1.12 10.78 5.42
C ILE A 25 -1.56 12.19 5.82
N LYS A 26 -0.74 12.93 6.58
CA LYS A 26 -1.06 14.30 6.99
C LYS A 26 -1.23 15.22 5.77
N CYS A 27 -0.32 15.17 4.82
CA CYS A 27 -0.38 15.98 3.61
C CYS A 27 -1.67 15.70 2.81
N VAL A 28 -2.00 14.41 2.61
CA VAL A 28 -3.23 14.01 1.91
C VAL A 28 -4.47 14.46 2.68
N LEU A 29 -4.50 14.32 4.01
CA LEU A 29 -5.62 14.76 4.84
C LEU A 29 -5.81 16.28 4.86
N ASP A 30 -4.73 17.06 4.79
CA ASP A 30 -4.78 18.52 4.73
C ASP A 30 -5.26 19.00 3.35
N THR A 31 -5.00 18.22 2.29
CA THR A 31 -5.40 18.53 0.90
C THR A 31 -6.79 17.99 0.55
N CYS A 32 -7.32 17.02 1.31
CA CYS A 32 -8.55 16.32 0.99
C CYS A 32 -9.79 17.24 1.11
N PRO A 33 -10.59 17.42 0.03
CA PRO A 33 -11.81 18.22 0.08
C PRO A 33 -13.00 17.47 0.70
N GLN A 34 -12.87 16.15 0.93
CA GLN A 34 -13.96 15.34 1.48
C GLN A 34 -14.06 15.50 3.00
N PRO A 35 -15.27 15.39 3.57
CA PRO A 35 -15.42 15.45 5.02
C PRO A 35 -14.68 14.27 5.70
N LYS A 36 -13.83 14.58 6.67
CA LYS A 36 -12.91 13.61 7.33
C LYS A 36 -13.60 12.37 7.88
N TYR A 37 -14.83 12.52 8.39
CA TYR A 37 -15.61 11.40 8.92
C TYR A 37 -16.00 10.39 7.84
N ARG A 38 -16.22 10.83 6.59
CA ARG A 38 -16.60 9.95 5.48
C ARG A 38 -15.44 9.08 5.05
N VAL A 39 -14.25 9.68 4.91
CA VAL A 39 -13.01 8.96 4.60
C VAL A 39 -12.71 7.91 5.68
N LEU A 40 -12.83 8.29 6.95
CA LEU A 40 -12.61 7.38 8.08
C LEU A 40 -13.65 6.27 8.16
N ALA A 41 -14.94 6.60 8.04
CA ALA A 41 -16.01 5.60 8.09
C ALA A 41 -15.87 4.58 6.94
N GLN A 42 -15.55 5.05 5.75
CA GLN A 42 -15.32 4.23 4.57
C GLN A 42 -14.09 3.31 4.76
N GLY A 43 -12.98 3.84 5.26
CA GLY A 43 -11.79 3.03 5.59
C GLY A 43 -12.04 2.00 6.69
N CYS A 44 -12.76 2.37 7.76
CA CYS A 44 -13.16 1.44 8.82
C CYS A 44 -14.07 0.33 8.30
N TRP A 45 -15.00 0.64 7.40
CA TRP A 45 -15.84 -0.35 6.74
C TRP A 45 -15.00 -1.36 5.95
N TYR A 46 -14.01 -0.90 5.17
CA TYR A 46 -13.13 -1.78 4.42
C TYR A 46 -12.22 -2.64 5.29
N MET A 47 -11.78 -2.14 6.44
CA MET A 47 -11.02 -2.94 7.39
C MET A 47 -11.87 -4.09 7.97
N LEU A 48 -13.14 -3.82 8.30
CA LEU A 48 -14.02 -4.78 8.97
C LEU A 48 -14.70 -5.77 8.02
N PHE A 49 -15.10 -5.32 6.84
CA PHE A 49 -15.92 -6.10 5.90
C PHE A 49 -15.21 -6.41 4.58
N GLY A 50 -13.98 -5.93 4.41
CA GLY A 50 -13.20 -6.11 3.19
C GLY A 50 -13.43 -5.03 2.14
N ILE A 51 -12.53 -5.00 1.16
CA ILE A 51 -12.56 -4.05 0.05
C ILE A 51 -13.31 -4.72 -1.11
N SER A 52 -14.22 -4.00 -1.76
CA SER A 52 -14.88 -4.46 -2.99
C SER A 52 -14.27 -3.73 -4.20
N THR A 53 -14.12 -4.42 -5.33
CA THR A 53 -13.65 -3.85 -6.61
C THR A 53 -14.44 -2.62 -7.04
N SER A 54 -15.77 -2.67 -6.88
CA SER A 54 -16.68 -1.54 -7.14
C SER A 54 -16.33 -0.27 -6.35
N SER A 55 -15.72 -0.45 -5.18
CA SER A 55 -15.33 0.65 -4.33
C SER A 55 -13.99 1.29 -4.70
N LEU A 56 -13.07 0.54 -5.30
CA LEU A 56 -11.81 1.12 -5.80
C LEU A 56 -12.11 1.97 -7.05
N HIS A 57 -12.97 1.46 -7.94
CA HIS A 57 -13.47 2.25 -9.07
C HIS A 57 -14.27 3.48 -8.63
N SER A 58 -15.10 3.37 -7.58
CA SER A 58 -15.85 4.53 -7.07
C SER A 58 -14.98 5.60 -6.41
N ALA A 59 -13.83 5.22 -5.84
CA ALA A 59 -12.83 6.17 -5.36
C ALA A 59 -12.11 6.88 -6.52
N ASN A 60 -11.96 6.20 -7.66
CA ASN A 60 -11.40 6.75 -8.90
C ASN A 60 -12.42 7.62 -9.67
N SER A 61 -13.72 7.31 -9.57
CA SER A 61 -14.81 8.17 -10.05
C SER A 61 -15.13 9.22 -9.01
N VAL A 62 -14.25 10.20 -8.82
CA VAL A 62 -14.68 11.48 -8.27
C VAL A 62 -15.58 12.10 -9.33
N ASP A 63 -16.87 11.73 -9.29
CA ASP A 63 -17.91 12.45 -10.00
C ASP A 63 -17.74 13.92 -9.64
N SER A 64 -17.51 14.72 -10.68
CA SER A 64 -17.51 16.17 -10.58
C SER A 64 -18.84 16.55 -9.92
N PRO A 65 -18.86 17.22 -8.76
CA PRO A 65 -20.11 17.74 -8.25
C PRO A 65 -20.65 18.69 -9.31
N THR A 66 -21.85 18.37 -9.80
CA THR A 66 -22.63 19.22 -10.69
C THR A 66 -22.58 20.65 -10.16
N GLN A 67 -22.11 21.50 -11.04
CA GLN A 67 -21.72 22.88 -10.85
C GLN A 67 -22.95 23.75 -10.56
N ASP A 68 -23.10 24.19 -9.32
CA ASP A 68 -23.86 25.40 -8.96
C ASP A 68 -22.99 26.32 -8.10
N ARG A 69 -21.84 26.74 -8.64
CA ARG A 69 -21.07 27.89 -8.09
C ARG A 69 -20.47 28.76 -9.18
N PRO A 70 -20.57 30.10 -9.04
CA PRO A 70 -20.18 31.05 -10.07
C PRO A 70 -18.66 31.05 -10.27
N LEU A 71 -18.29 31.19 -11.54
CA LEU A 71 -16.94 31.15 -12.08
C LEU A 71 -16.01 32.17 -11.41
N LEU A 72 -14.93 31.69 -10.80
CA LEU A 72 -13.71 32.47 -10.65
C LEU A 72 -12.50 31.57 -10.94
N GLU A 73 -11.79 32.04 -11.96
CA GLU A 73 -10.61 31.54 -12.65
C GLU A 73 -9.45 31.20 -11.69
N GLY A 74 -8.81 30.04 -11.89
CA GLY A 74 -7.58 29.68 -11.16
C GLY A 74 -7.18 28.21 -11.27
N SER A 75 -6.35 27.88 -12.26
CA SER A 75 -5.57 26.64 -12.46
C SER A 75 -6.22 25.29 -12.13
N GLY A 76 -6.80 24.65 -13.15
CA GLY A 76 -7.13 23.23 -13.11
C GLY A 76 -5.89 22.37 -13.26
N SER A 77 -5.49 21.67 -12.20
CA SER A 77 -4.69 20.44 -12.32
C SER A 77 -5.66 19.27 -12.44
N THR A 78 -5.75 18.74 -13.66
CA THR A 78 -6.45 17.51 -14.00
C THR A 78 -5.75 16.33 -13.32
N TYR A 79 -6.48 15.56 -12.50
CA TYR A 79 -5.97 14.33 -11.90
C TYR A 79 -6.36 13.15 -12.80
N THR A 80 -5.39 12.61 -13.53
CA THR A 80 -5.46 11.30 -14.18
C THR A 80 -4.64 10.33 -13.33
N TYR A 81 -5.31 9.39 -12.67
CA TYR A 81 -4.65 8.21 -12.12
C TYR A 81 -4.57 7.17 -13.25
N GLU A 82 -3.52 7.27 -14.05
CA GLU A 82 -3.16 6.21 -14.99
C GLU A 82 -2.26 5.18 -14.29
N SER A 83 -2.50 3.92 -14.62
CA SER A 83 -1.72 2.68 -14.45
C SER A 83 -0.44 2.71 -13.59
N VAL A 84 -0.31 1.66 -12.79
CA VAL A 84 0.88 1.27 -12.01
C VAL A 84 2.12 1.03 -12.88
N ASP A 85 2.73 2.10 -13.38
CA ASP A 85 4.13 2.12 -13.78
C ASP A 85 4.71 3.48 -13.37
N ASP A 86 5.59 3.43 -12.37
CA ASP A 86 6.44 4.53 -11.89
C ASP A 86 5.73 5.82 -11.43
N VAL A 87 4.98 5.75 -10.32
CA VAL A 87 4.65 6.98 -9.56
C VAL A 87 5.85 7.37 -8.69
N GLN A 88 6.90 7.91 -9.31
CA GLN A 88 7.82 8.80 -8.58
C GLN A 88 7.10 10.11 -8.30
N VAL A 89 6.38 10.17 -7.18
CA VAL A 89 6.02 11.47 -6.59
C VAL A 89 7.33 12.13 -6.16
N MET A 90 7.89 12.97 -7.02
CA MET A 90 9.10 13.73 -6.72
C MET A 90 8.73 14.83 -5.71
N PHE A 91 8.77 14.48 -4.43
CA PHE A 91 8.63 15.42 -3.31
C PHE A 91 9.87 16.31 -3.25
N SER A 92 9.87 17.37 -4.05
CA SER A 92 10.88 18.44 -3.95
C SER A 92 10.37 19.46 -2.95
N GLU A 93 10.69 19.29 -1.66
CA GLU A 93 10.49 20.34 -0.65
C GLU A 93 11.74 20.54 0.23
N PRO A 94 11.99 21.80 0.66
CA PRO A 94 13.23 22.21 1.32
C PRO A 94 13.42 21.55 2.69
N ASP A 95 14.68 21.30 3.02
CA ASP A 95 15.24 20.60 4.20
C ASP A 95 14.65 21.04 5.57
N SER A 96 14.01 22.21 5.62
CA SER A 96 13.50 22.87 6.83
C SER A 96 12.24 22.25 7.46
N GLN A 97 11.50 21.39 6.75
CA GLN A 97 10.25 20.78 7.24
C GLN A 97 10.35 19.30 7.56
N ARG A 98 11.52 18.68 7.38
CA ARG A 98 11.74 17.28 7.75
C ARG A 98 11.62 17.17 9.28
N PRO A 99 10.63 16.45 9.81
CA PRO A 99 10.48 16.40 11.26
C PRO A 99 11.71 15.72 11.88
N HIS A 100 12.20 16.29 12.98
CA HIS A 100 13.48 15.94 13.58
C HIS A 100 13.45 14.49 14.09
N ILE A 101 14.08 13.59 13.35
CA ILE A 101 14.19 12.17 13.72
C ILE A 101 15.24 12.08 14.84
N PRO A 102 14.95 11.44 15.98
CA PRO A 102 15.96 11.22 17.01
C PRO A 102 17.11 10.36 16.47
N ARG A 103 18.37 10.75 16.71
CA ARG A 103 19.55 10.01 16.18
C ARG A 103 19.56 8.51 16.46
N HIS A 104 18.93 8.06 17.55
CA HIS A 104 18.84 6.63 17.90
C HIS A 104 17.93 5.82 16.96
N THR A 105 17.26 6.47 16.01
CA THR A 105 16.31 5.85 15.08
C THR A 105 16.80 5.92 13.64
N GLU A 106 18.01 6.45 13.42
CA GLU A 106 18.69 6.45 12.13
C GLU A 106 19.20 5.06 11.73
N THR A 107 19.30 4.12 12.68
CA THR A 107 19.73 2.75 12.40
C THR A 107 18.63 2.01 11.64
N PRO A 108 18.87 1.58 10.39
CA PRO A 108 17.88 0.82 9.63
C PRO A 108 17.69 -0.57 10.28
N LEU A 109 16.42 -0.99 10.38
CA LEU A 109 16.05 -2.34 10.83
C LEU A 109 15.85 -3.23 9.60
N PHE A 110 16.33 -4.47 9.69
CA PHE A 110 16.25 -5.44 8.61
C PHE A 110 15.71 -6.78 9.10
N LEU A 111 15.07 -7.51 8.19
CA LEU A 111 14.59 -8.85 8.46
C LEU A 111 15.75 -9.82 8.74
N PRO A 112 15.57 -10.79 9.65
CA PRO A 112 16.60 -11.77 9.94
C PRO A 112 16.72 -12.83 8.83
N GLY A 113 17.97 -13.14 8.45
CA GLY A 113 18.29 -14.20 7.49
C GLY A 113 17.87 -13.89 6.04
N ARG A 114 17.74 -14.93 5.21
CA ARG A 114 17.23 -14.80 3.84
C ARG A 114 15.72 -14.59 3.83
N VAL A 115 15.25 -13.74 2.93
CA VAL A 115 13.83 -13.42 2.77
C VAL A 115 13.26 -14.17 1.56
N LEU A 116 12.26 -14.99 1.80
CA LEU A 116 11.42 -15.54 0.74
C LEU A 116 10.26 -14.56 0.52
N TYR A 117 10.22 -13.97 -0.66
CA TYR A 117 9.16 -13.08 -1.08
C TYR A 117 8.13 -13.87 -1.89
N CYS A 118 6.91 -13.94 -1.37
CA CYS A 118 5.77 -14.57 -2.03
C CYS A 118 4.87 -13.47 -2.56
N PHE A 119 4.65 -13.40 -3.86
CA PHE A 119 3.76 -12.42 -4.46
C PHE A 119 2.73 -13.12 -5.34
N PRO A 120 1.48 -12.63 -5.37
CA PRO A 120 0.45 -13.24 -6.18
C PRO A 120 0.71 -12.95 -7.66
N SER A 121 0.50 -13.96 -8.52
CA SER A 121 0.62 -13.82 -9.97
C SER A 121 -0.51 -12.99 -10.59
N LEU A 122 -1.68 -12.98 -9.93
CA LEU A 122 -2.85 -12.24 -10.39
C LEU A 122 -2.77 -10.73 -10.04
N PRO A 123 -3.29 -9.87 -10.92
CA PRO A 123 -3.40 -8.44 -10.65
C PRO A 123 -4.32 -8.15 -9.45
N GLU A 124 -4.12 -6.99 -8.80
CA GLU A 124 -4.85 -6.58 -7.58
C GLU A 124 -6.38 -6.60 -7.71
N GLU A 125 -6.91 -6.35 -8.90
CA GLU A 125 -8.36 -6.34 -9.19
C GLU A 125 -8.97 -7.74 -9.03
N ASP A 126 -8.33 -8.76 -9.60
CA ASP A 126 -8.79 -10.15 -9.51
C ASP A 126 -8.69 -10.68 -8.07
N ARG A 127 -7.67 -10.23 -7.33
CA ARG A 127 -7.43 -10.64 -5.93
C ARG A 127 -8.55 -10.22 -4.97
N LEU A 128 -9.32 -9.20 -5.31
CA LEU A 128 -10.48 -8.74 -4.52
C LEU A 128 -11.72 -9.60 -4.74
N GLU A 129 -11.81 -10.28 -5.88
CA GLU A 129 -12.95 -11.12 -6.26
C GLU A 129 -12.86 -12.55 -5.69
N GLY A 130 -11.84 -12.82 -4.88
CA GLY A 130 -11.71 -14.08 -4.14
C GLY A 130 -11.14 -15.23 -4.97
N SER A 131 -10.58 -14.95 -6.15
CA SER A 131 -9.74 -15.92 -6.86
C SER A 131 -8.45 -16.15 -6.05
N VAL A 132 -8.23 -17.40 -5.65
CA VAL A 132 -6.96 -17.82 -5.05
C VAL A 132 -5.97 -17.88 -6.21
N GLY A 133 -5.25 -16.78 -6.42
CA GLY A 133 -4.20 -16.72 -7.43
C GLY A 133 -3.06 -17.68 -7.11
N GLU A 134 -2.41 -18.17 -8.17
CA GLU A 134 -1.11 -18.85 -8.09
C GLU A 134 -0.10 -17.89 -7.44
N TRP A 135 0.77 -18.40 -6.57
CA TRP A 135 1.81 -17.59 -5.96
C TRP A 135 3.12 -17.78 -6.71
N GLU A 136 3.81 -16.68 -6.94
CA GLU A 136 5.19 -16.67 -7.39
C GLU A 136 6.13 -16.41 -6.21
N PHE A 137 7.31 -17.01 -6.28
CA PHE A 137 8.28 -17.00 -5.19
C PHE A 137 9.65 -16.55 -5.68
N THR A 138 10.25 -15.60 -4.96
CA THR A 138 11.63 -15.18 -5.22
C THR A 138 12.39 -14.97 -3.92
N TRP A 139 13.71 -15.16 -3.98
CA TRP A 139 14.60 -14.80 -2.88
C TRP A 139 14.95 -13.33 -3.00
N SER A 140 14.60 -12.54 -1.98
CA SER A 140 14.72 -11.09 -2.00
C SER A 140 15.71 -10.58 -0.94
N GLU A 141 16.29 -9.41 -1.19
CA GLU A 141 17.17 -8.74 -0.24
C GLU A 141 16.40 -8.07 0.90
N THR A 142 17.01 -8.01 2.08
CA THR A 142 16.38 -7.38 3.25
C THR A 142 16.12 -5.88 3.06
N LYS A 143 16.85 -5.21 2.16
CA LYS A 143 16.73 -3.77 1.88
C LYS A 143 15.45 -3.42 1.12
N GLU A 144 14.90 -4.36 0.35
CA GLU A 144 13.68 -4.18 -0.45
C GLU A 144 12.43 -3.98 0.43
N PHE A 145 12.50 -4.38 1.69
CA PHE A 145 11.42 -4.26 2.67
C PHE A 145 11.61 -3.08 3.63
N SER A 146 12.37 -2.05 3.27
CA SER A 146 12.60 -0.89 4.15
C SER A 146 11.52 0.20 4.07
N GLN A 147 10.70 0.18 3.03
CA GLN A 147 9.66 1.17 2.76
C GLN A 147 8.27 0.55 2.79
N ILE A 148 7.32 1.26 3.38
CA ILE A 148 5.90 0.88 3.43
C ILE A 148 5.28 1.15 2.05
N LEU A 149 4.69 0.11 1.47
CA LEU A 149 3.87 0.19 0.27
C LEU A 149 2.43 0.49 0.69
N ILE A 150 1.87 1.60 0.23
CA ILE A 150 0.47 1.93 0.53
C ILE A 150 -0.41 1.19 -0.48
N SER A 151 -0.90 0.02 -0.05
CA SER A 151 -1.87 -0.78 -0.79
C SER A 151 -3.04 -1.14 0.13
N PRO A 152 -4.28 -1.26 -0.39
CA PRO A 152 -5.43 -1.70 0.40
C PRO A 152 -5.22 -3.07 1.08
N PHE A 153 -4.34 -3.91 0.55
CA PHE A 153 -4.08 -5.25 1.06
C PHE A 153 -2.93 -5.35 2.06
N MET A 154 -2.17 -4.27 2.28
CA MET A 154 -0.96 -4.29 3.12
C MET A 154 -1.23 -4.77 4.56
N MET A 155 -2.44 -4.51 5.06
CA MET A 155 -2.91 -4.94 6.38
C MET A 155 -3.40 -6.40 6.42
N ARG A 156 -3.69 -7.01 5.27
CA ARG A 156 -4.24 -8.37 5.19
C ARG A 156 -3.17 -9.42 4.92
N HIS A 157 -2.06 -9.05 4.28
CA HIS A 157 -1.05 -10.02 3.86
C HIS A 157 -0.27 -10.68 5.00
N HIS A 158 -0.11 -10.03 6.17
CA HIS A 158 0.48 -10.71 7.34
C HIS A 158 -0.51 -11.63 8.06
N LEU A 159 -1.80 -11.64 7.69
CA LEU A 159 -2.77 -12.46 8.42
C LEU A 159 -2.49 -13.95 8.20
N PRO A 160 -2.60 -14.79 9.24
CA PRO A 160 -2.25 -16.21 9.16
C PRO A 160 -2.89 -16.95 7.98
N PRO A 161 -4.19 -16.76 7.63
CA PRO A 161 -4.78 -17.48 6.50
C PRO A 161 -4.09 -17.20 5.17
N VAL A 162 -3.66 -15.96 4.94
CA VAL A 162 -3.01 -15.54 3.68
C VAL A 162 -1.59 -16.09 3.62
N VAL A 163 -0.83 -15.95 4.71
CA VAL A 163 0.52 -16.51 4.80
C VAL A 163 0.52 -18.03 4.65
N MET A 164 -0.43 -18.72 5.28
CA MET A 164 -0.54 -20.17 5.18
C MET A 164 -0.95 -20.62 3.78
N ALA A 165 -1.77 -19.86 3.05
CA ALA A 165 -2.10 -20.15 1.66
C ALA A 165 -0.85 -20.06 0.77
N ALA A 166 -0.09 -18.97 0.88
CA ALA A 166 1.16 -18.80 0.13
C ALA A 166 2.20 -19.88 0.46
N LEU A 167 2.34 -20.25 1.74
CA LEU A 167 3.29 -21.29 2.16
C LEU A 167 2.89 -22.70 1.71
N ARG A 168 1.59 -22.99 1.63
CA ARG A 168 1.11 -24.27 1.09
C ARG A 168 1.43 -24.38 -0.40
N ASP A 169 1.12 -23.33 -1.16
CA ASP A 169 1.45 -23.27 -2.58
C ASP A 169 2.96 -23.39 -2.83
N ALA A 170 3.78 -22.74 -2.00
CA ALA A 170 5.24 -22.88 -2.05
C ALA A 170 5.71 -24.32 -1.78
N ALA A 171 5.08 -24.99 -0.83
CA ALA A 171 5.41 -26.37 -0.48
C ALA A 171 5.00 -27.35 -1.58
N ASP A 172 3.85 -27.12 -2.22
CA ASP A 172 3.35 -27.93 -3.32
C ASP A 172 4.24 -27.77 -4.57
N GLN A 173 4.62 -26.54 -4.94
CA GLN A 173 5.57 -26.28 -6.04
C GLN A 173 6.97 -26.85 -5.78
N ALA A 174 7.42 -26.88 -4.51
CA ALA A 174 8.70 -27.50 -4.16
C ALA A 174 8.66 -29.04 -4.20
N ALA A 175 7.48 -29.64 -4.05
CA ALA A 175 7.28 -31.09 -4.08
C ALA A 175 7.17 -31.66 -5.51
N ASP A 176 6.78 -30.83 -6.49
CA ASP A 176 6.68 -31.20 -7.90
C ASP A 176 7.72 -30.43 -8.76
N PRO A 177 9.03 -30.79 -8.67
CA PRO A 177 10.06 -30.17 -9.48
C PRO A 177 9.91 -30.66 -10.92
N THR A 178 9.19 -29.90 -11.73
CA THR A 178 9.10 -30.10 -13.18
C THR A 178 10.43 -29.81 -13.87
#